data_AF-A0A2K1NXA0-F1
#
_entry.id   AF-A0A2K1NXA0-F1
#
_cell.length_a   1.000
_cell.length_b   1.000
_cell.length_c   1.000
_cell.angle_alpha   90.00
_cell.angle_beta   90.00
_cell.angle_gamma   90.00
#
_symmetry.space_group_name_H-M   'P 1'
#
loop_
_entity.id
_entity.type
_entity.pdbx_description
1 polymer ?
#
loop_
_entity_poly.entity_id
_entity_poly.type
_entity_poly.pdbx_seq_one_letter_code
_entity_poly.pdbx_strand_id
1 'polypeptide(L)'
;MNFYKKKRTLLVIFVFVLFLFFFFYPVTFVDEEDNNIRIFSTGLTKVIFYQDIEHSFIEKTIFFYAPIPFEEFVLLNVQNGFLPRQNGETLIQRQSNDLTAMVYFKNKNTLYNYDNFFYNKKWLENWIVESKDFLENISEIDEPMYILYMDQGRSFQVLPSIYVVNSVKDLIHELSHYFFGYKVKTSSNDTWHEILAETNSLLFLREVSPEKYFEETELKKAGFYDEPYGEKVISFMERLNFDKEKIFGLERYILNNFDKLDDKGFEDLVETKIKH
;
A
#
# COMPACT_ATOMS: atom_id res chain seq x y z
N MET A 1 -6.33 4.67 62.09
CA MET A 1 -7.35 4.91 61.03
C MET A 1 -6.82 5.63 59.77
N ASN A 2 -5.63 6.25 59.77
CA ASN A 2 -5.11 7.03 58.62
C ASN A 2 -4.31 6.24 57.55
N PHE A 3 -3.66 5.14 57.92
CA PHE A 3 -2.80 4.39 56.98
C PHE A 3 -3.60 3.62 55.91
N TYR A 4 -4.68 2.96 56.32
CA TYR A 4 -5.59 2.24 55.40
C TYR A 4 -6.30 3.19 54.43
N LYS A 5 -6.72 4.38 54.89
CA LYS A 5 -7.28 5.41 54.02
C LYS A 5 -6.25 5.92 53.02
N LYS A 6 -5.01 6.20 53.45
CA LYS A 6 -3.91 6.65 52.57
C LYS A 6 -3.55 5.61 51.50
N LYS A 7 -3.45 4.32 51.86
CA LYS A 7 -3.23 3.22 50.90
C LYS A 7 -4.38 3.10 49.89
N ARG A 8 -5.64 3.20 50.33
CA ARG A 8 -6.81 3.17 49.44
C ARG A 8 -6.83 4.36 48.49
N THR A 9 -6.50 5.56 48.95
CA THR A 9 -6.40 6.76 48.10
C THR A 9 -5.29 6.61 47.05
N LEU A 10 -4.11 6.14 47.45
CA LEU A 10 -3.00 5.83 46.53
C LEU A 10 -3.40 4.80 45.46
N LEU A 11 -4.11 3.73 45.86
CA LEU A 11 -4.62 2.73 44.93
C LEU A 11 -5.62 3.34 43.93
N VAL A 12 -6.57 4.16 44.40
CA VAL A 12 -7.55 4.82 43.52
C VAL A 12 -6.85 5.76 42.53
N ILE A 13 -5.88 6.55 42.99
CA ILE A 13 -5.08 7.41 42.11
C ILE A 13 -4.32 6.56 41.09
N PHE A 14 -3.68 5.47 41.52
CA PHE A 14 -2.94 4.59 40.64
C PHE A 14 -3.84 3.94 39.58
N VAL A 15 -5.02 3.43 39.97
CA VAL A 15 -6.01 2.88 39.04
C VAL A 15 -6.52 3.94 38.08
N PHE A 16 -6.76 5.17 38.56
CA PHE A 16 -7.19 6.28 37.70
C PHE A 16 -6.11 6.70 36.70
N VAL A 17 -4.84 6.73 37.13
CA VAL A 17 -3.70 7.00 36.24
C VAL A 17 -3.52 5.89 35.22
N LEU A 18 -3.66 4.62 35.61
CA LEU A 18 -3.66 3.50 34.67
C LEU A 18 -4.81 3.59 33.67
N PHE A 19 -6.01 3.93 34.12
CA PHE A 19 -7.16 4.13 33.24
C PHE A 19 -6.88 5.24 32.23
N LEU A 20 -6.40 6.41 32.68
CA LEU A 20 -6.02 7.50 31.78
C LEU A 20 -4.90 7.07 30.81
N PHE A 21 -3.91 6.33 31.29
CA PHE A 21 -2.84 5.82 30.45
C PHE A 21 -3.39 4.93 29.32
N PHE A 22 -4.19 3.91 29.63
CA PHE A 22 -4.78 3.03 28.62
C PHE A 22 -5.87 3.70 27.76
N PHE A 23 -6.42 4.82 28.22
CA PHE A 23 -7.35 5.64 27.45
C PHE A 23 -6.63 6.39 26.31
N PHE A 24 -5.42 6.91 26.57
CA PHE A 24 -4.60 7.62 25.57
C PHE A 24 -3.63 6.72 24.79
N TYR A 25 -3.23 5.58 25.36
CA TYR A 25 -2.34 4.57 24.75
C TYR A 25 -3.04 3.22 24.76
N PRO A 26 -4.06 3.03 23.90
CA PRO A 26 -4.87 1.83 23.93
C PRO A 26 -4.11 0.59 23.48
N VAL A 27 -4.30 -0.52 24.18
CA VAL A 27 -3.93 -1.84 23.69
C VAL A 27 -5.06 -2.36 22.81
N THR A 28 -4.75 -2.72 21.58
CA THR A 28 -5.73 -3.19 20.59
C THR A 28 -5.54 -4.67 20.27
N PHE A 29 -6.63 -5.43 20.28
CA PHE A 29 -6.67 -6.83 19.84
C PHE A 29 -7.63 -6.94 18.66
N VAL A 30 -7.16 -7.52 17.57
CA VAL A 30 -7.91 -7.73 16.33
C VAL A 30 -7.92 -9.22 16.06
N ASP A 31 -9.12 -9.79 15.94
CA ASP A 31 -9.34 -11.21 15.70
C ASP A 31 -10.39 -11.40 14.61
N GLU A 32 -10.36 -12.56 13.99
CA GLU A 32 -11.30 -12.96 12.95
C GLU A 32 -12.19 -14.09 13.45
N GLU A 33 -13.50 -13.96 13.27
CA GLU A 33 -14.45 -15.04 13.50
C GLU A 33 -15.65 -14.90 12.55
N ASP A 34 -16.01 -15.96 11.84
CA ASP A 34 -17.20 -16.05 10.96
C ASP A 34 -17.33 -14.90 9.93
N ASN A 35 -16.26 -14.63 9.16
CA ASN A 35 -16.18 -13.49 8.20
C ASN A 35 -16.47 -12.13 8.87
N ASN A 36 -16.03 -11.99 10.12
CA ASN A 36 -16.14 -10.77 10.88
C ASN A 36 -14.82 -10.46 11.57
N ILE A 37 -14.35 -9.22 11.43
CA ILE A 37 -13.21 -8.72 12.18
C ILE A 37 -13.70 -8.07 13.46
N ARG A 38 -13.25 -8.62 14.58
CA ARG A 38 -13.56 -8.17 15.92
C ARG A 38 -12.40 -7.37 16.46
N ILE A 39 -12.63 -6.08 16.69
CA ILE A 39 -11.63 -5.19 17.26
C ILE A 39 -11.99 -4.89 18.70
N PHE A 40 -11.08 -5.18 19.61
CA PHE A 40 -11.15 -4.83 21.03
C PHE A 40 -10.10 -3.78 21.34
N SER A 41 -10.47 -2.75 22.11
CA SER A 41 -9.54 -1.70 22.50
C SER A 41 -9.77 -1.24 23.94
N THR A 42 -8.69 -1.04 24.69
CA THR A 42 -8.76 -0.51 26.06
C THR A 42 -9.07 0.99 26.13
N GLY A 43 -9.02 1.70 25.00
CA GLY A 43 -9.22 3.15 24.92
C GLY A 43 -9.84 3.58 23.60
N LEU A 44 -9.72 4.86 23.26
CA LEU A 44 -10.20 5.38 21.98
C LEU A 44 -9.20 5.01 20.88
N THR A 45 -9.67 4.28 19.88
CA THR A 45 -8.83 3.84 18.76
C THR A 45 -9.45 4.29 17.45
N LYS A 46 -8.63 4.88 16.59
CA LYS A 46 -9.00 5.20 15.22
C LYS A 46 -8.70 4.00 14.33
N VAL A 47 -9.71 3.58 13.58
CA VAL A 47 -9.61 2.49 12.60
C VAL A 47 -10.08 3.01 11.25
N ILE A 48 -9.34 2.64 10.21
CA ILE A 48 -9.71 2.85 8.82
C ILE A 48 -9.84 1.48 8.20
N PHE A 49 -10.97 1.20 7.56
CA PHE A 49 -11.15 -0.07 6.88
C PHE A 49 -11.85 0.09 5.55
N TYR A 50 -11.52 -0.79 4.62
CA TYR A 50 -12.26 -0.97 3.39
C TYR A 50 -13.30 -2.06 3.60
N GLN A 51 -14.57 -1.75 3.34
CA GLN A 51 -15.60 -2.77 3.26
C GLN A 51 -15.95 -3.07 1.81
N ASP A 52 -15.97 -4.34 1.48
CA ASP A 52 -16.29 -4.86 0.15
C ASP A 52 -17.79 -4.90 -0.15
N ILE A 53 -18.64 -4.75 0.87
CA ILE A 53 -20.11 -4.69 0.73
C ILE A 53 -20.56 -3.37 0.07
N GLU A 54 -20.02 -2.23 0.52
CA GLU A 54 -20.38 -0.90 -0.02
C GLU A 54 -19.27 -0.30 -0.91
N HIS A 55 -18.19 -1.06 -1.14
CA HIS A 55 -17.02 -0.66 -1.91
C HIS A 55 -16.39 0.68 -1.47
N SER A 56 -16.27 0.91 -0.18
CA SER A 56 -15.84 2.20 0.36
C SER A 56 -14.86 2.08 1.53
N PHE A 57 -13.98 3.09 1.64
CA PHE A 57 -13.16 3.30 2.83
C PHE A 57 -13.96 4.04 3.90
N ILE A 58 -13.98 3.47 5.09
CA ILE A 58 -14.63 4.03 6.27
C ILE A 58 -13.58 4.34 7.32
N GLU A 59 -13.64 5.56 7.84
CA GLU A 59 -12.94 5.96 9.06
C GLU A 59 -13.90 5.88 10.25
N LYS A 60 -13.50 5.20 11.32
CA LYS A 60 -14.28 5.07 12.54
C LYS A 60 -13.42 5.24 13.78
N THR A 61 -13.95 5.92 14.79
CA THR A 61 -13.40 5.87 16.15
C THR A 61 -14.16 4.83 16.96
N ILE A 62 -13.43 3.85 17.49
CA ILE A 62 -13.98 2.77 18.30
C ILE A 62 -13.60 2.96 19.77
N PHE A 63 -14.48 2.52 20.65
CA PHE A 63 -14.23 2.41 22.09
C PHE A 63 -14.68 1.02 22.53
N PHE A 64 -13.82 0.30 23.24
CA PHE A 64 -14.06 -1.04 23.76
C PHE A 64 -14.18 -2.16 22.72
N TYR A 65 -15.15 -2.09 21.80
CA TYR A 65 -15.43 -3.16 20.84
C TYR A 65 -16.04 -2.64 19.53
N ALA A 66 -15.64 -3.23 18.40
CA ALA A 66 -16.31 -3.06 17.12
C ALA A 66 -16.24 -4.34 16.27
N PRO A 67 -17.38 -4.82 15.74
CA PRO A 67 -17.41 -5.81 14.68
C PRO A 67 -17.34 -5.13 13.30
N ILE A 68 -16.66 -5.75 12.36
CA ILE A 68 -16.57 -5.35 10.95
C ILE A 68 -16.84 -6.59 10.10
N PRO A 69 -18.06 -6.77 9.58
CA PRO A 69 -18.34 -7.87 8.65
C PRO A 69 -17.63 -7.63 7.31
N PHE A 70 -17.30 -8.71 6.61
CA PHE A 70 -16.81 -8.67 5.24
C PHE A 70 -17.31 -9.89 4.45
N GLU A 71 -17.44 -9.76 3.13
CA GLU A 71 -17.99 -10.83 2.29
C GLU A 71 -16.94 -11.66 1.54
N GLU A 72 -15.87 -11.04 1.09
CA GLU A 72 -14.77 -11.57 0.31
C GLU A 72 -13.43 -11.16 0.95
N PHE A 73 -13.27 -9.89 1.30
CA PHE A 73 -12.07 -9.39 1.97
C PHE A 73 -12.29 -8.09 2.74
N VAL A 74 -11.37 -7.79 3.65
CA VAL A 74 -11.33 -6.51 4.36
C VAL A 74 -9.90 -6.04 4.53
N LEU A 75 -9.71 -4.75 4.27
CA LEU A 75 -8.49 -4.04 4.60
C LEU A 75 -8.73 -3.28 5.89
N LEU A 76 -7.86 -3.42 6.88
CA LEU A 76 -8.02 -2.77 8.17
C LEU A 76 -6.70 -2.16 8.63
N ASN A 77 -6.70 -0.87 8.91
CA ASN A 77 -5.58 -0.15 9.50
C ASN A 77 -6.01 0.47 10.83
N VAL A 78 -5.22 0.23 11.87
CA VAL A 78 -5.45 0.72 13.24
C VAL A 78 -4.39 1.76 13.56
N GLN A 79 -4.74 3.05 13.58
CA GLN A 79 -3.76 4.17 13.55
C GLN A 79 -3.17 4.59 14.90
N ASN A 80 -3.66 4.06 16.02
CA ASN A 80 -3.22 4.49 17.35
C ASN A 80 -3.20 3.33 18.36
N GLY A 81 -3.00 2.10 17.90
CA GLY A 81 -2.91 0.93 18.77
C GLY A 81 -1.49 0.76 19.31
N PHE A 82 -1.29 0.97 20.62
CA PHE A 82 -0.04 0.63 21.29
C PHE A 82 -0.02 -0.90 21.51
N LEU A 83 0.68 -1.64 20.64
CA LEU A 83 0.76 -3.12 20.59
C LEU A 83 -0.48 -3.81 20.00
N PRO A 84 -0.72 -3.69 18.67
CA PRO A 84 -1.79 -4.43 18.02
C PRO A 84 -1.47 -5.93 18.03
N ARG A 85 -2.34 -6.72 18.66
CA ARG A 85 -2.34 -8.18 18.50
C ARG A 85 -3.32 -8.55 17.39
N GLN A 86 -2.85 -9.34 16.42
CA GLN A 86 -3.56 -9.60 15.18
C GLN A 86 -3.60 -11.10 14.95
N ASN A 87 -4.79 -11.66 14.79
CA ASN A 87 -5.00 -13.08 14.59
C ASN A 87 -6.17 -13.32 13.64
N GLY A 88 -6.13 -14.44 12.94
CA GLY A 88 -7.18 -14.86 12.03
C GLY A 88 -6.69 -15.97 11.11
N GLU A 89 -7.58 -16.89 10.78
CA GLU A 89 -7.25 -17.98 9.87
C GLU A 89 -7.06 -17.46 8.45
N THR A 90 -7.70 -16.36 8.07
CA THR A 90 -7.64 -15.81 6.73
C THR A 90 -6.76 -14.57 6.59
N LEU A 91 -6.06 -14.20 7.66
CA LEU A 91 -5.11 -13.10 7.69
C LEU A 91 -3.93 -13.38 6.75
N ILE A 92 -3.84 -12.63 5.65
CA ILE A 92 -2.78 -12.76 4.65
C ILE A 92 -1.70 -11.67 4.78
N GLN A 93 -2.03 -10.51 5.36
CA GLN A 93 -1.06 -9.48 5.68
C GLN A 93 -1.30 -8.91 7.07
N ARG A 94 -0.23 -8.79 7.86
CA ARG A 94 -0.25 -8.14 9.18
C ARG A 94 0.10 -6.67 9.06
N GLN A 95 -0.54 -5.83 9.85
CA GLN A 95 -0.11 -4.45 10.06
C GLN A 95 1.19 -4.45 10.89
N SER A 96 2.24 -3.85 10.36
CA SER A 96 3.54 -3.70 11.04
C SER A 96 3.75 -2.31 11.63
N ASN A 97 3.13 -1.29 11.04
CA ASN A 97 3.13 0.10 11.46
C ASN A 97 1.88 0.83 10.92
N ASP A 98 1.70 2.09 11.26
CA ASP A 98 0.48 2.86 10.94
C ASP A 98 0.29 3.14 9.44
N LEU A 99 1.29 2.92 8.59
CA LEU A 99 1.20 3.03 7.13
C LEU A 99 0.81 1.72 6.43
N THR A 100 0.76 0.61 7.16
CA THR A 100 0.42 -0.71 6.61
C THR A 100 -0.96 -1.16 7.10
N ALA A 101 -1.71 -1.90 6.30
CA ALA A 101 -3.00 -2.46 6.73
C ALA A 101 -2.90 -3.98 6.95
N MET A 102 -3.72 -4.48 7.88
CA MET A 102 -4.12 -5.88 7.91
C MET A 102 -5.01 -6.19 6.72
N VAL A 103 -4.86 -7.38 6.16
CA VAL A 103 -5.72 -7.88 5.08
C VAL A 103 -6.21 -9.27 5.45
N TYR A 104 -7.51 -9.42 5.55
CA TYR A 104 -8.19 -10.70 5.73
C TYR A 104 -8.94 -11.05 4.44
N PHE A 105 -8.90 -12.31 4.05
CA PHE A 105 -9.47 -12.77 2.80
C PHE A 105 -10.24 -14.07 2.99
N LYS A 106 -11.56 -14.06 2.86
CA LYS A 106 -12.48 -15.15 3.24
C LYS A 106 -11.97 -16.56 2.94
N ASN A 107 -11.31 -16.77 1.81
CA ASN A 107 -10.68 -18.05 1.48
C ASN A 107 -9.23 -17.89 1.01
N LYS A 108 -8.26 -17.76 1.93
CA LYS A 108 -6.82 -17.72 1.55
C LYS A 108 -6.35 -18.95 0.73
N ASN A 109 -7.06 -20.08 0.84
CA ASN A 109 -6.72 -21.34 0.17
C ASN A 109 -7.18 -21.41 -1.30
N THR A 110 -7.79 -20.35 -1.85
CA THR A 110 -8.24 -20.31 -3.26
C THR A 110 -7.34 -19.50 -4.18
N LEU A 111 -6.21 -18.99 -3.68
CA LEU A 111 -5.25 -18.27 -4.52
C LEU A 111 -4.48 -19.25 -5.41
N TYR A 112 -4.41 -18.92 -6.69
CA TYR A 112 -3.44 -19.49 -7.61
C TYR A 112 -2.04 -18.97 -7.25
N ASN A 113 -1.02 -19.68 -7.69
CA ASN A 113 0.38 -19.33 -7.44
C ASN A 113 1.18 -19.47 -8.73
N TYR A 114 1.99 -18.46 -9.03
CA TYR A 114 3.05 -18.49 -10.03
C TYR A 114 4.29 -17.79 -9.44
N ASP A 115 5.38 -18.54 -9.25
CA ASP A 115 6.63 -18.06 -8.65
C ASP A 115 6.43 -17.51 -7.21
N ASN A 116 6.67 -16.21 -7.00
CA ASN A 116 6.37 -15.48 -5.77
C ASN A 116 5.04 -14.72 -5.81
N PHE A 117 4.23 -14.88 -6.85
CA PHE A 117 2.94 -14.20 -7.02
C PHE A 117 1.75 -15.11 -6.70
N PHE A 118 0.89 -14.65 -5.80
CA PHE A 118 -0.36 -15.28 -5.42
C PHE A 118 -1.53 -14.45 -5.94
N TYR A 119 -2.53 -15.08 -6.56
CA TYR A 119 -3.59 -14.32 -7.23
C TYR A 119 -4.94 -15.02 -7.27
N ASN A 120 -6.03 -14.25 -7.37
CA ASN A 120 -7.39 -14.77 -7.16
C ASN A 120 -8.14 -15.12 -8.46
N LYS A 121 -7.66 -14.73 -9.65
CA LYS A 121 -8.28 -15.03 -10.94
C LYS A 121 -7.27 -15.65 -11.90
N LYS A 122 -7.58 -16.81 -12.48
CA LYS A 122 -6.66 -17.55 -13.36
C LYS A 122 -6.09 -16.72 -14.52
N TRP A 123 -6.89 -15.84 -15.11
CA TRP A 123 -6.45 -15.01 -16.24
C TRP A 123 -5.43 -13.93 -15.85
N LEU A 124 -5.26 -13.62 -14.55
CA LEU A 124 -4.20 -12.71 -14.08
C LEU A 124 -2.81 -13.28 -14.30
N GLU A 125 -2.67 -14.61 -14.43
CA GLU A 125 -1.37 -15.25 -14.65
C GLU A 125 -0.62 -14.62 -15.83
N ASN A 126 -1.31 -14.37 -16.94
CA ASN A 126 -0.70 -13.75 -18.12
C ASN A 126 -0.21 -12.33 -17.83
N TRP A 127 -1.01 -11.52 -17.13
CA TRP A 127 -0.63 -10.16 -16.76
C TRP A 127 0.57 -10.16 -15.80
N ILE A 128 0.61 -11.12 -14.87
CA ILE A 128 1.71 -11.30 -13.92
C ILE A 128 2.99 -11.66 -14.66
N VAL A 129 2.94 -12.62 -15.60
CA VAL A 129 4.10 -13.01 -16.41
C VAL A 129 4.62 -11.81 -17.21
N GLU A 130 3.75 -11.13 -17.96
CA GLU A 130 4.14 -9.96 -18.75
C GLU A 130 4.72 -8.84 -17.88
N SER A 131 4.12 -8.60 -16.71
CA SER A 131 4.57 -7.56 -15.79
C SER A 131 5.90 -7.90 -15.13
N LYS A 132 6.08 -9.16 -14.73
CA LYS A 132 7.32 -9.66 -14.16
C LYS A 132 8.46 -9.51 -15.18
N ASP A 133 8.29 -10.05 -16.39
CA ASP A 133 9.30 -10.01 -17.44
C ASP A 133 9.70 -8.56 -17.80
N PHE A 134 8.73 -7.63 -17.81
CA PHE A 134 9.01 -6.22 -18.05
C PHE A 134 9.80 -5.59 -16.90
N LEU A 135 9.37 -5.79 -15.65
CA LEU A 135 9.98 -5.18 -14.47
C LEU A 135 11.33 -5.79 -14.09
N GLU A 136 11.64 -7.02 -14.53
CA GLU A 136 12.97 -7.63 -14.41
C GLU A 136 14.08 -6.79 -15.07
N ASN A 137 13.73 -5.91 -16.02
CA ASN A 137 14.68 -4.93 -16.55
C ASN A 137 15.14 -3.92 -15.49
N ILE A 138 14.34 -3.66 -14.46
CA ILE A 138 14.68 -2.79 -13.33
C ILE A 138 15.35 -3.63 -12.23
N SER A 139 14.63 -4.61 -11.69
CA SER A 139 15.11 -5.52 -10.65
C SER A 139 14.14 -6.70 -10.51
N GLU A 140 14.62 -7.80 -9.93
CA GLU A 140 13.75 -8.92 -9.55
C GLU A 140 12.85 -8.52 -8.36
N ILE A 141 11.63 -9.06 -8.34
CA ILE A 141 10.73 -9.04 -7.18
C ILE A 141 10.94 -10.36 -6.45
N ASP A 142 11.53 -10.33 -5.26
CA ASP A 142 11.93 -11.53 -4.50
C ASP A 142 11.01 -11.86 -3.32
N GLU A 143 10.06 -10.98 -3.02
CA GLU A 143 9.11 -11.15 -1.92
C GLU A 143 7.75 -11.69 -2.42
N PRO A 144 7.03 -12.47 -1.60
CA PRO A 144 5.67 -12.89 -1.93
C PRO A 144 4.75 -11.70 -2.22
N MET A 145 4.13 -11.65 -3.39
CA MET A 145 3.16 -10.64 -3.80
C MET A 145 1.78 -11.24 -3.96
N TYR A 146 0.75 -10.52 -3.54
CA TYR A 146 -0.63 -10.95 -3.64
C TYR A 146 -1.38 -10.01 -4.57
N ILE A 147 -1.64 -10.49 -5.79
CA ILE A 147 -2.29 -9.74 -6.86
C ILE A 147 -3.77 -10.10 -6.90
N LEU A 148 -4.61 -9.15 -6.53
CA LEU A 148 -6.04 -9.34 -6.39
C LEU A 148 -6.78 -8.56 -7.46
N TYR A 149 -7.54 -9.26 -8.29
CA TYR A 149 -8.54 -8.60 -9.11
C TYR A 149 -9.84 -8.47 -8.33
N MET A 150 -10.36 -7.25 -8.30
CA MET A 150 -11.64 -6.91 -7.72
C MET A 150 -12.36 -6.04 -8.72
N ASP A 151 -13.57 -6.37 -9.14
CA ASP A 151 -14.32 -5.61 -10.14
C ASP A 151 -14.69 -4.21 -9.60
N GLN A 152 -13.73 -3.29 -9.64
CA GLN A 152 -13.79 -1.97 -8.99
C GLN A 152 -13.20 -0.90 -9.91
N GLY A 153 -13.58 0.35 -9.67
CA GLY A 153 -13.13 1.47 -10.51
C GLY A 153 -11.69 1.91 -10.31
N ARG A 154 -10.95 1.35 -9.32
CA ARG A 154 -9.61 1.81 -8.98
C ARG A 154 -8.70 0.67 -8.50
N SER A 155 -7.48 0.69 -9.00
CA SER A 155 -6.35 -0.13 -8.53
C SER A 155 -5.58 0.60 -7.43
N PHE A 156 -4.99 -0.14 -6.50
CA PHE A 156 -4.19 0.39 -5.41
C PHE A 156 -3.34 -0.69 -4.74
N GLN A 157 -2.20 -0.29 -4.20
CA GLN A 157 -1.35 -1.12 -3.34
C GLN A 157 -1.71 -0.98 -1.86
N VAL A 158 -1.63 -2.08 -1.13
CA VAL A 158 -1.57 -2.12 0.33
C VAL A 158 -0.23 -2.68 0.76
N LEU A 159 0.63 -1.78 1.24
CA LEU A 159 2.01 -2.09 1.59
C LEU A 159 2.14 -3.22 2.63
N PRO A 160 3.13 -4.12 2.49
CA PRO A 160 4.13 -4.11 1.41
C PRO A 160 3.74 -4.87 0.14
N SER A 161 2.78 -5.80 0.23
CA SER A 161 2.75 -6.94 -0.70
C SER A 161 1.38 -7.27 -1.30
N ILE A 162 0.32 -6.54 -0.96
CA ILE A 162 -1.01 -6.77 -1.55
C ILE A 162 -1.27 -5.70 -2.61
N TYR A 163 -1.73 -6.09 -3.78
CA TYR A 163 -2.01 -5.20 -4.90
C TYR A 163 -3.40 -5.51 -5.43
N VAL A 164 -4.30 -4.53 -5.36
CA VAL A 164 -5.61 -4.61 -5.99
C VAL A 164 -5.50 -4.00 -7.37
N VAL A 165 -5.74 -4.78 -8.43
CA VAL A 165 -5.48 -4.37 -9.82
C VAL A 165 -6.68 -4.66 -10.71
N ASN A 166 -6.99 -3.72 -11.61
CA ASN A 166 -8.11 -3.79 -12.54
C ASN A 166 -7.69 -3.87 -14.00
N SER A 167 -6.44 -3.52 -14.30
CA SER A 167 -5.85 -3.59 -15.63
C SER A 167 -4.38 -4.00 -15.56
N VAL A 168 -3.83 -4.51 -16.67
CA VAL A 168 -2.40 -4.84 -16.77
C VAL A 168 -1.52 -3.59 -16.63
N LYS A 169 -1.99 -2.43 -17.12
CA LYS A 169 -1.30 -1.14 -16.93
C LYS A 169 -1.17 -0.84 -15.43
N ASP A 170 -2.27 -0.95 -14.71
CA ASP A 170 -2.26 -0.70 -13.26
C ASP A 170 -1.40 -1.73 -12.54
N LEU A 171 -1.35 -2.98 -13.00
CA LEU A 171 -0.45 -3.97 -12.39
C LEU A 171 1.02 -3.53 -12.47
N ILE A 172 1.48 -2.98 -13.59
CA ILE A 172 2.84 -2.43 -13.72
C ILE A 172 3.04 -1.24 -12.77
N HIS A 173 2.06 -0.33 -12.72
CA HIS A 173 2.09 0.84 -11.84
C HIS A 173 2.27 0.39 -10.39
N GLU A 174 1.35 -0.45 -9.93
CA GLU A 174 1.27 -0.87 -8.55
C GLU A 174 2.49 -1.73 -8.17
N LEU A 175 2.94 -2.65 -9.04
CA LEU A 175 4.18 -3.40 -8.80
C LEU A 175 5.43 -2.52 -8.80
N SER A 176 5.46 -1.40 -9.54
CA SER A 176 6.58 -0.47 -9.48
C SER A 176 6.75 0.13 -8.07
N HIS A 177 5.69 0.24 -7.29
CA HIS A 177 5.78 0.71 -5.91
C HIS A 177 6.49 -0.24 -4.95
N TYR A 178 6.63 -1.51 -5.32
CA TYR A 178 7.53 -2.42 -4.61
C TYR A 178 8.96 -1.87 -4.60
N PHE A 179 9.44 -1.39 -5.75
CA PHE A 179 10.76 -0.76 -5.88
C PHE A 179 10.76 0.65 -5.29
N PHE A 180 9.77 1.46 -5.68
CA PHE A 180 9.70 2.89 -5.40
C PHE A 180 8.53 3.20 -4.47
N GLY A 181 8.81 3.30 -3.17
CA GLY A 181 7.82 3.46 -2.13
C GLY A 181 8.05 2.45 -1.00
N TYR A 182 8.27 1.18 -1.37
CA TYR A 182 8.58 0.13 -0.40
C TYR A 182 10.09 -0.10 -0.18
N LYS A 183 10.83 -0.59 -1.20
CA LYS A 183 12.29 -0.81 -1.08
C LYS A 183 13.04 0.51 -0.89
N VAL A 184 12.78 1.50 -1.76
CA VAL A 184 13.24 2.88 -1.58
C VAL A 184 12.10 3.67 -0.96
N LYS A 185 12.24 4.03 0.32
CA LYS A 185 11.14 4.64 1.08
C LYS A 185 10.86 6.06 0.64
N THR A 186 9.59 6.43 0.73
CA THR A 186 9.07 7.78 0.43
C THR A 186 8.33 8.34 1.66
N SER A 187 8.13 9.66 1.72
CA SER A 187 7.26 10.30 2.73
C SER A 187 5.86 10.55 2.14
N SER A 188 4.87 10.83 2.98
CA SER A 188 3.47 11.02 2.55
C SER A 188 3.22 12.21 1.61
N ASN A 189 4.18 13.12 1.51
CA ASN A 189 4.08 14.35 0.71
C ASN A 189 4.96 14.30 -0.54
N ASP A 190 5.80 13.27 -0.65
CA ASP A 190 6.66 13.05 -1.81
C ASP A 190 5.82 12.40 -2.93
N THR A 191 6.16 12.67 -4.18
CA THR A 191 5.41 12.24 -5.37
C THR A 191 6.28 11.58 -6.45
N TRP A 192 7.61 11.57 -6.29
CA TRP A 192 8.55 11.02 -7.27
C TRP A 192 8.29 9.54 -7.60
N HIS A 193 7.84 8.76 -6.61
CA HIS A 193 7.57 7.33 -6.77
C HIS A 193 6.37 7.07 -7.68
N GLU A 194 5.34 7.92 -7.62
CA GLU A 194 4.19 7.92 -8.52
C GLU A 194 4.61 8.27 -9.96
N ILE A 195 5.56 9.21 -10.11
CA ILE A 195 6.11 9.57 -11.43
C ILE A 195 6.80 8.37 -12.07
N LEU A 196 7.63 7.63 -11.33
CA LEU A 196 8.31 6.43 -11.83
C LEU A 196 7.32 5.30 -12.13
N ALA A 197 6.39 5.01 -11.22
CA ALA A 197 5.37 3.97 -11.42
C ALA A 197 4.51 4.22 -12.66
N GLU A 198 4.08 5.47 -12.85
CA GLU A 198 3.30 5.84 -14.04
C GLU A 198 4.16 5.86 -15.30
N THR A 199 5.44 6.24 -15.20
CA THR A 199 6.39 6.14 -16.33
C THR A 199 6.54 4.69 -16.79
N ASN A 200 6.72 3.75 -15.87
CA ASN A 200 6.86 2.33 -16.20
C ASN A 200 5.58 1.78 -16.84
N SER A 201 4.43 2.23 -16.38
CA SER A 201 3.14 1.88 -16.98
C SER A 201 3.02 2.37 -18.42
N LEU A 202 3.46 3.60 -18.71
CA LEU A 202 3.51 4.13 -20.08
C LEU A 202 4.53 3.40 -20.94
N LEU A 203 5.74 3.14 -20.42
CA LEU A 203 6.78 2.40 -21.13
C LEU A 203 6.31 0.98 -21.49
N PHE A 204 5.61 0.30 -20.58
CA PHE A 204 5.02 -1.00 -20.83
C PHE A 204 3.93 -0.92 -21.92
N LEU A 205 2.97 0.01 -21.80
CA LEU A 205 1.93 0.20 -22.81
C LEU A 205 2.52 0.47 -24.19
N ARG A 206 3.64 1.20 -24.27
CA ARG A 206 4.33 1.46 -25.54
C ARG A 206 4.80 0.17 -26.22
N GLU A 207 5.12 -0.88 -25.45
CA GLU A 207 5.57 -2.17 -25.97
C GLU A 207 4.41 -3.09 -26.34
N VAL A 208 3.38 -3.15 -25.50
CA VAL A 208 2.29 -4.14 -25.67
C VAL A 208 1.07 -3.59 -26.40
N SER A 209 0.85 -2.28 -26.37
CA SER A 209 -0.34 -1.63 -26.93
C SER A 209 -0.10 -0.15 -27.30
N PRO A 210 0.59 0.11 -28.43
CA PRO A 210 0.94 1.47 -28.85
C PRO A 210 -0.25 2.44 -28.95
N GLU A 211 -1.44 1.96 -29.36
CA GLU A 211 -2.65 2.77 -29.43
C GLU A 211 -3.04 3.33 -28.05
N LYS A 212 -3.14 2.47 -27.03
CA LYS A 212 -3.39 2.87 -25.64
C LYS A 212 -2.30 3.78 -25.09
N TYR A 213 -1.03 3.54 -25.44
CA TYR A 213 0.06 4.42 -25.05
C TYR A 213 -0.14 5.86 -25.57
N PHE A 214 -0.55 6.01 -26.83
CA PHE A 214 -0.84 7.34 -27.38
C PHE A 214 -2.05 7.99 -26.71
N GLU A 215 -3.13 7.23 -26.50
CA GLU A 215 -4.31 7.72 -25.79
C GLU A 215 -3.97 8.24 -24.39
N GLU A 216 -3.27 7.43 -23.58
CA GLU A 216 -2.85 7.79 -22.23
C GLU A 216 -1.91 9.00 -22.21
N THR A 217 -0.99 9.09 -23.17
CA THR A 217 -0.07 10.22 -23.30
C THR A 217 -0.82 11.52 -23.59
N GLU A 218 -1.81 11.48 -24.49
CA GLU A 218 -2.61 12.66 -24.83
C GLU A 218 -3.52 13.09 -23.68
N LEU A 219 -4.13 12.15 -22.96
CA LEU A 219 -4.93 12.44 -21.76
C LEU A 219 -4.08 13.13 -20.68
N LYS A 220 -2.84 12.67 -20.45
CA LYS A 220 -1.90 13.30 -19.51
C LYS A 220 -1.52 14.71 -19.93
N LYS A 221 -1.18 14.93 -21.20
CA LYS A 221 -0.88 16.27 -21.74
C LYS A 221 -2.08 17.21 -21.71
N ALA A 222 -3.29 16.69 -21.86
CA ALA A 222 -4.52 17.46 -21.81
C ALA A 222 -4.95 17.86 -20.38
N GLY A 223 -4.22 17.43 -19.35
CA GLY A 223 -4.55 17.71 -17.95
C GLY A 223 -5.76 16.94 -17.43
N PHE A 224 -6.03 15.75 -18.00
CA PHE A 224 -7.15 14.90 -17.55
C PHE A 224 -6.91 14.28 -16.16
N TYR A 225 -5.65 14.04 -15.80
CA TYR A 225 -5.26 13.45 -14.52
C TYR A 225 -4.73 14.52 -13.56
N ASP A 226 -5.02 14.34 -12.27
CA ASP A 226 -4.41 15.14 -11.21
C ASP A 226 -2.90 14.89 -11.13
N GLU A 227 -2.13 15.92 -10.76
CA GLU A 227 -0.71 15.77 -10.51
C GLU A 227 -0.45 14.89 -9.27
N PRO A 228 0.56 13.99 -9.29
CA PRO A 228 1.67 13.92 -10.25
C PRO A 228 1.42 13.05 -11.49
N TYR A 229 0.24 12.44 -11.65
CA TYR A 229 -0.03 11.42 -12.68
C TYR A 229 -0.16 12.01 -14.10
N GLY A 230 -0.30 13.32 -14.23
CA GLY A 230 -0.53 14.05 -15.47
C GLY A 230 0.76 14.48 -16.19
N GLU A 231 0.92 15.79 -16.34
CA GLU A 231 1.96 16.40 -17.17
C GLU A 231 3.36 16.20 -16.59
N LYS A 232 3.50 16.05 -15.26
CA LYS A 232 4.80 15.77 -14.63
C LYS A 232 5.43 14.46 -15.13
N VAL A 233 4.64 13.42 -15.37
CA VAL A 233 5.13 12.15 -15.94
C VAL A 233 5.69 12.38 -17.34
N ILE A 234 4.94 13.10 -18.18
CA ILE A 234 5.38 13.41 -19.55
C ILE A 234 6.65 14.26 -19.53
N SER A 235 6.69 15.30 -18.70
CA SER A 235 7.86 16.17 -18.53
C SER A 235 9.09 15.39 -18.09
N PHE A 236 8.94 14.43 -17.17
CA PHE A 236 10.02 13.55 -16.75
C PHE A 236 10.52 12.66 -17.89
N MET A 237 9.62 12.01 -18.63
CA MET A 237 9.99 11.19 -19.77
C MET A 237 10.68 12.01 -20.87
N GLU A 238 10.20 13.23 -21.16
CA GLU A 238 10.78 14.16 -22.13
C GLU A 238 12.22 14.53 -21.79
N ARG A 239 12.51 14.80 -20.52
CA ARG A 239 13.86 15.10 -20.02
C ARG A 239 14.86 13.96 -20.29
N LEU A 240 14.37 12.73 -20.37
CA LEU A 240 15.17 11.55 -20.72
C LEU A 240 14.98 11.10 -22.18
N ASN A 241 14.40 11.97 -23.02
CA ASN A 241 14.09 11.71 -24.44
C ASN A 241 13.23 10.47 -24.68
N PHE A 242 12.36 10.11 -23.73
CA PHE A 242 11.55 8.89 -23.74
C PHE A 242 12.37 7.60 -23.87
N ASP A 243 13.67 7.63 -23.57
CA ASP A 243 14.58 6.51 -23.72
C ASP A 243 14.41 5.52 -22.55
N LYS A 244 13.92 4.32 -22.88
CA LYS A 244 13.63 3.27 -21.89
C LYS A 244 14.87 2.90 -21.09
N GLU A 245 16.02 2.74 -21.75
CA GLU A 245 17.23 2.27 -21.08
C GLU A 245 17.83 3.34 -20.18
N LYS A 246 17.66 4.62 -20.52
CA LYS A 246 18.04 5.72 -19.62
C LYS A 246 17.15 5.77 -18.39
N ILE A 247 15.84 5.62 -18.56
CA ILE A 247 14.88 5.60 -17.45
C ILE A 247 15.17 4.41 -16.53
N PHE A 248 15.24 3.19 -17.07
CA PHE A 248 15.60 2.01 -16.30
C PHE A 248 16.99 2.10 -15.68
N GLY A 249 17.95 2.75 -16.36
CA GLY A 249 19.26 3.04 -15.82
C GLY A 249 19.22 3.93 -14.58
N LEU A 250 18.39 4.97 -14.58
CA LEU A 250 18.15 5.85 -13.43
C LEU A 250 17.47 5.07 -12.29
N GLU A 251 16.45 4.29 -12.61
CA GLU A 251 15.69 3.47 -11.66
C GLU A 251 16.57 2.43 -10.94
N ARG A 252 17.38 1.69 -11.71
CA ARG A 252 18.42 0.80 -11.17
C ARG A 252 19.41 1.54 -10.29
N TYR A 253 19.80 2.76 -10.67
CA TYR A 253 20.70 3.57 -9.86
C TYR A 253 20.05 3.97 -8.54
N ILE A 254 18.79 4.39 -8.54
CA ILE A 254 18.04 4.74 -7.33
C ILE A 254 17.98 3.52 -6.39
N LEU A 255 17.55 2.37 -6.89
CA LEU A 255 17.45 1.14 -6.09
C LEU A 255 18.76 0.71 -5.44
N ASN A 256 19.87 0.85 -6.17
CA ASN A 256 21.17 0.40 -5.68
C ASN A 256 21.86 1.38 -4.71
N ASN A 257 21.39 2.62 -4.59
CA ASN A 257 22.10 3.66 -3.85
C ASN A 257 21.27 4.37 -2.76
N PHE A 258 19.96 4.12 -2.67
CA PHE A 258 19.07 4.83 -1.76
C PHE A 258 18.14 3.87 -0.99
N ASP A 259 18.11 4.02 0.33
CA ASP A 259 17.07 3.39 1.18
C ASP A 259 15.84 4.30 1.33
N LYS A 260 16.01 5.60 1.10
CA LYS A 260 14.98 6.64 1.16
C LYS A 260 15.32 7.76 0.19
N LEU A 261 14.30 8.30 -0.49
CA LEU A 261 14.42 9.43 -1.41
C LEU A 261 13.23 10.40 -1.22
N ASP A 262 13.49 11.70 -1.31
CA ASP A 262 12.47 12.75 -1.32
C ASP A 262 12.38 13.41 -2.71
N ASP A 263 11.34 14.21 -2.95
CA ASP A 263 11.11 14.83 -4.27
C ASP A 263 12.27 15.72 -4.72
N LYS A 264 12.92 16.41 -3.78
CA LYS A 264 14.06 17.27 -4.09
C LYS A 264 15.28 16.45 -4.53
N GLY A 265 15.59 15.39 -3.79
CA GLY A 265 16.68 14.48 -4.12
C GLY A 265 16.46 13.80 -5.46
N PHE A 266 15.21 13.44 -5.77
CA PHE A 266 14.86 12.91 -7.08
C PHE A 266 15.11 13.93 -8.20
N GLU A 267 14.65 15.17 -8.05
CA GLU A 267 14.86 16.21 -9.06
C GLU A 267 16.37 16.49 -9.29
N ASP A 268 17.15 16.61 -8.21
CA ASP A 268 18.61 16.81 -8.28
C ASP A 268 19.32 15.65 -9.02
N LEU A 269 18.84 14.41 -8.82
CA LEU A 269 19.35 13.23 -9.52
C LEU A 269 19.05 13.28 -11.02
N VAL A 270 17.81 13.60 -11.39
CA VAL A 270 17.37 13.72 -12.78
C VAL A 270 18.22 14.77 -13.50
N GLU A 271 18.40 15.95 -12.91
CA GLU A 271 19.24 17.01 -13.49
C GLU A 271 20.71 16.59 -13.69
N THR A 272 21.27 15.85 -12.73
CA THR A 272 22.68 15.44 -12.78
C THR A 272 22.91 14.35 -13.81
N LYS A 273 21.98 13.40 -13.94
CA LYS A 273 22.09 12.26 -14.88
C LYS A 273 21.76 12.61 -16.32
N ILE A 274 21.07 13.73 -16.58
CA ILE A 274 20.84 14.22 -17.96
C ILE A 274 22.07 14.92 -18.53
N LYS A 275 22.93 15.48 -17.67
CA LYS A 275 24.15 16.21 -18.09
C LYS A 275 25.32 15.30 -18.47
N HIS A 276 25.19 13.99 -18.28
CA HIS A 276 26.23 12.98 -18.53
C HIS A 276 25.68 11.83 -19.38
#